data_AF-A0A3C1FLW0-F1
#
_entry.id   AF-A0A3C1FLW0-F1
#
_cell.length_a   1.000
_cell.length_b   1.000
_cell.length_c   1.000
_cell.angle_alpha   90.00
_cell.angle_beta   90.00
_cell.angle_gamma   90.00
#
_symmetry.space_group_name_H-M   'P 1'
#
loop_
_entity.id
_entity.type
_entity.pdbx_description
1 polymer ?
#
loop_
_entity_poly.entity_id
_entity_poly.type
_entity_poly.pdbx_seq_one_letter_code
_entity_poly.pdbx_strand_id
1 'polypeptide(L)'
;MRDRQSPHHGPVTRFAPSPTGLLHLGHAYAALVAADAADSSGGIFLLRIDDIDRARSRAEFETAIYEDLSWLGLEWPKPVYRQSDHLDTYQSALAALDGLGVLYPCFCTRTQIQKEIARISDAPHGPEGVLYPGTCRHLAME
;
A
#
# COMPACT_ATOMS: atom_id res chain seq x y z
N MET A 1 -6.44 29.82 -8.11
CA MET A 1 -5.45 28.82 -8.57
C MET A 1 -4.18 29.03 -7.75
N ARG A 2 -3.87 28.16 -6.78
CA ARG A 2 -2.62 28.25 -6.01
C ARG A 2 -1.49 27.64 -6.85
N ASP A 3 -0.35 28.30 -6.85
CA ASP A 3 0.88 27.84 -7.51
C ASP A 3 1.37 26.54 -6.83
N ARG A 4 1.35 25.42 -7.56
CA ARG A 4 1.56 24.05 -7.03
C ARG A 4 3.04 23.61 -7.01
N GLN A 5 3.98 24.52 -7.30
CA GLN A 5 5.43 24.22 -7.38
C GLN A 5 6.27 24.83 -6.25
N SER A 6 5.64 25.54 -5.31
CA SER A 6 6.33 26.03 -4.11
C SER A 6 6.52 24.90 -3.08
N PRO A 7 7.61 24.90 -2.29
CA PRO A 7 7.78 23.94 -1.20
C PRO A 7 6.61 24.07 -0.21
N HIS A 8 5.84 23.00 -0.07
CA HIS A 8 4.76 22.93 0.91
C HIS A 8 5.39 22.81 2.30
N HIS A 9 5.07 23.76 3.17
CA HIS A 9 5.57 23.79 4.55
C HIS A 9 4.69 22.98 5.51
N GLY A 10 3.57 22.44 5.02
CA GLY A 10 2.64 21.58 5.75
C GLY A 10 2.83 20.07 5.49
N PRO A 11 2.06 19.22 6.17
CA PRO A 11 2.15 17.76 6.04
C PRO A 11 1.79 17.28 4.64
N VAL A 12 2.48 16.24 4.17
CA VAL A 12 2.12 15.51 2.95
C VAL A 12 1.35 14.26 3.34
N THR A 13 0.06 14.21 3.00
CA THR A 13 -0.81 13.06 3.24
C THR A 13 -1.09 12.32 1.93
N ARG A 14 -1.56 11.07 2.02
CA ARG A 14 -2.05 10.36 0.85
C ARG A 14 -3.24 9.46 1.14
N PHE A 15 -4.14 9.36 0.16
CA PHE A 15 -5.07 8.25 0.00
C PHE A 15 -4.53 7.31 -1.10
N ALA A 16 -4.44 6.01 -0.79
CA ALA A 16 -3.79 5.03 -1.65
C ALA A 16 -4.68 3.81 -1.92
N PRO A 17 -5.79 3.95 -2.68
CA PRO A 17 -6.70 2.85 -2.95
C PRO A 17 -6.11 1.85 -3.95
N SER A 18 -6.41 0.57 -3.77
CA SER A 18 -6.23 -0.46 -4.80
C SER A 18 -7.51 -0.55 -5.65
N PRO A 19 -7.42 -0.54 -7.00
CA PRO A 19 -8.59 -0.57 -7.88
C PRO A 19 -9.12 -2.00 -8.05
N THR A 20 -9.44 -2.67 -6.94
CA THR A 20 -9.94 -4.07 -6.89
C THR A 20 -11.44 -4.16 -6.63
N GLY A 21 -12.13 -3.02 -6.50
CA GLY A 21 -13.55 -2.88 -6.24
C GLY A 21 -13.94 -1.41 -6.12
N LEU A 22 -15.24 -1.13 -5.99
CA LEU A 22 -15.75 0.23 -5.76
C LEU A 22 -15.34 0.75 -4.37
N LEU A 23 -15.25 2.07 -4.22
CA LEU A 23 -15.02 2.67 -2.91
C LEU A 23 -16.23 2.45 -2.00
N HIS A 24 -15.97 2.38 -0.69
CA HIS A 24 -16.99 2.24 0.34
C HIS A 24 -16.82 3.36 1.37
N LEU A 25 -17.74 3.48 2.33
CA LEU A 25 -17.73 4.59 3.29
C LEU A 25 -16.41 4.73 4.07
N GLY A 26 -15.77 3.62 4.45
CA GLY A 26 -14.44 3.67 5.07
C GLY A 26 -13.35 4.30 4.18
N HIS A 27 -13.41 4.10 2.86
CA HIS A 27 -12.50 4.74 1.92
C HIS A 27 -12.78 6.24 1.81
N ALA A 28 -14.05 6.62 1.67
CA ALA A 28 -14.46 8.02 1.64
C ALA A 28 -14.01 8.76 2.91
N TYR A 29 -14.24 8.16 4.08
CA TYR A 29 -13.77 8.70 5.35
C TYR A 29 -12.25 8.87 5.40
N ALA A 30 -11.49 7.84 5.03
CA ALA A 30 -10.03 7.91 5.02
C ALA A 30 -9.49 8.99 4.06
N ALA A 31 -10.09 9.12 2.87
CA ALA A 31 -9.71 10.13 1.90
C ALA A 31 -9.99 11.56 2.41
N LEU A 32 -11.18 11.79 2.97
CA LEU A 32 -11.58 13.08 3.55
C LEU A 32 -10.68 13.47 4.73
N VAL A 33 -10.40 12.54 5.64
CA VAL A 33 -9.51 12.80 6.80
C VAL A 33 -8.10 13.14 6.34
N ALA A 34 -7.56 12.41 5.36
CA ALA A 34 -6.23 12.71 4.81
C ALA A 34 -6.20 14.09 4.12
N ALA A 35 -7.26 14.45 3.39
CA ALA A 35 -7.37 15.74 2.72
C ALA A 35 -7.50 16.90 3.71
N ASP A 36 -8.35 16.77 4.74
CA ASP A 36 -8.55 17.77 5.79
C ASP A 36 -7.27 18.00 6.62
N ALA A 37 -6.55 16.92 6.95
CA ALA A 37 -5.27 17.02 7.65
C ALA A 37 -4.20 17.78 6.83
N ALA A 38 -4.21 17.64 5.50
CA ALA A 38 -3.34 18.43 4.64
C ALA A 38 -3.80 19.89 4.56
N ASP A 39 -5.09 20.14 4.30
CA ASP A 39 -5.60 21.51 4.08
C ASP A 39 -5.47 22.39 5.34
N SER A 40 -5.86 21.86 6.50
CA SER A 40 -5.79 22.55 7.80
C SER A 40 -4.39 23.02 8.19
N SER A 41 -3.35 22.42 7.61
CA SER A 41 -1.95 22.69 7.91
C SER A 41 -1.17 23.26 6.71
N GLY A 42 -1.85 23.67 5.62
CA GLY A 42 -1.21 24.19 4.41
C GLY A 42 -0.33 23.17 3.68
N GLY A 43 -0.64 21.88 3.83
CA GLY A 43 0.05 20.74 3.27
C GLY A 43 -0.43 20.34 1.86
N ILE A 44 -0.21 19.06 1.51
CA ILE A 44 -0.66 18.47 0.25
C ILE A 44 -1.36 17.14 0.50
N PHE A 45 -2.51 16.96 -0.14
CA PHE A 45 -3.17 15.68 -0.29
C PHE A 45 -2.79 15.01 -1.62
N LEU A 46 -2.21 13.82 -1.55
CA LEU A 46 -1.84 13.02 -2.73
C LEU A 46 -2.82 11.87 -2.95
N LEU A 47 -3.08 11.57 -4.22
CA LEU A 47 -3.69 10.31 -4.63
C LEU A 47 -2.60 9.39 -5.21
N ARG A 48 -2.62 8.12 -4.79
CA ARG A 48 -1.77 7.07 -5.36
C ARG A 48 -2.60 5.84 -5.69
N ILE A 49 -2.48 5.29 -6.88
CA ILE A 49 -3.18 4.06 -7.25
C ILE A 49 -2.27 2.86 -6.93
N ASP A 50 -2.71 2.00 -6.00
CA ASP A 50 -1.97 0.81 -5.55
C ASP A 50 -2.42 -0.42 -6.35
N ASP A 51 -2.05 -0.46 -7.64
CA ASP A 51 -2.50 -1.43 -8.63
C ASP A 51 -1.54 -2.62 -8.85
N ILE A 52 -0.64 -2.89 -7.90
CA ILE A 52 0.37 -3.96 -8.00
C ILE A 52 -0.22 -5.37 -8.07
N ASP A 53 -1.44 -5.58 -7.56
CA ASP A 53 -2.19 -6.82 -7.73
C ASP A 53 -2.92 -6.84 -9.09
N ARG A 54 -2.17 -7.11 -10.15
CA ARG A 54 -2.68 -7.11 -11.53
C ARG A 54 -3.85 -8.09 -11.74
N ALA A 55 -3.94 -9.16 -10.95
CA ALA A 55 -5.01 -10.15 -11.09
C ALA A 55 -6.36 -9.60 -10.62
N ARG A 56 -6.37 -8.69 -9.63
CA ARG A 56 -7.58 -8.09 -9.07
C ARG A 56 -7.82 -6.65 -9.52
N SER A 57 -6.79 -5.91 -9.91
CA SER A 57 -6.92 -4.54 -10.39
C SER A 57 -7.70 -4.47 -11.70
N ARG A 58 -8.64 -3.53 -11.82
CA ARG A 58 -9.42 -3.27 -13.05
C ARG A 58 -9.49 -1.78 -13.34
N ALA A 59 -9.40 -1.42 -14.62
CA ALA A 59 -9.47 -0.03 -15.07
C ALA A 59 -10.82 0.63 -14.70
N GLU A 60 -11.92 -0.12 -14.73
CA GLU A 60 -13.25 0.39 -14.34
C GLU A 60 -13.29 0.87 -12.87
N PHE A 61 -12.59 0.19 -11.97
CA PHE A 61 -12.49 0.60 -10.58
C PHE A 61 -11.55 1.78 -10.39
N GLU A 62 -10.47 1.89 -11.18
CA GLU A 62 -9.62 3.08 -11.16
C GLU A 62 -10.40 4.32 -11.63
N THR A 63 -11.19 4.21 -12.69
CA THR A 63 -12.08 5.28 -13.15
C THR A 63 -13.09 5.67 -12.07
N ALA A 64 -13.77 4.69 -11.46
CA ALA A 64 -14.72 4.93 -10.40
C ALA A 64 -14.08 5.61 -9.17
N ILE A 65 -12.83 5.26 -8.82
CA ILE A 65 -12.07 5.97 -7.77
C ILE A 65 -11.95 7.45 -8.09
N TYR A 66 -11.56 7.82 -9.31
CA TYR A 66 -11.44 9.23 -9.68
C TYR A 66 -12.80 9.96 -9.66
N GLU A 67 -13.86 9.30 -10.12
CA GLU A 67 -15.23 9.83 -10.12
C GLU A 67 -15.74 10.08 -8.70
N ASP A 68 -15.64 9.08 -7.82
CA ASP A 68 -16.09 9.16 -6.42
C ASP A 68 -15.34 10.26 -5.65
N LEU A 69 -14.01 10.31 -5.78
CA LEU A 69 -13.21 11.33 -5.10
C LEU A 69 -13.50 12.74 -5.63
N SER A 70 -13.72 12.89 -6.94
CA SER A 70 -14.12 14.17 -7.52
C SER A 70 -15.53 14.58 -7.06
N TRP A 71 -16.46 13.63 -6.96
CA TRP A 71 -17.82 13.84 -6.46
C TRP A 71 -17.82 14.29 -4.98
N LEU A 72 -16.89 13.76 -4.17
CA LEU A 72 -16.64 14.20 -2.80
C LEU A 72 -15.96 15.58 -2.71
N GLY A 73 -15.59 16.20 -3.83
CA GLY A 73 -14.94 17.51 -3.87
C GLY A 73 -13.44 17.48 -3.53
N LEU A 74 -12.81 16.31 -3.58
CA LEU A 74 -11.38 16.17 -3.31
C LEU A 74 -10.55 16.50 -4.56
N GLU A 75 -9.47 17.26 -4.37
CA GLU A 75 -8.50 17.56 -5.41
C GLU A 75 -7.10 17.10 -5.02
N TRP A 76 -6.32 16.68 -6.00
CA TRP A 76 -4.93 16.28 -5.82
C TRP A 76 -4.03 16.77 -6.97
N PRO A 77 -2.70 16.81 -6.78
CA PRO A 77 -1.74 17.06 -7.85
C PRO A 77 -1.79 15.99 -8.94
N LYS A 78 -1.56 16.40 -10.19
CA LYS A 78 -1.43 15.52 -11.36
C LYS A 78 0.00 15.63 -11.93
N PRO A 79 0.56 14.57 -12.54
CA PRO A 79 -0.06 13.25 -12.74
C PRO A 79 -0.19 12.45 -11.43
N VAL A 80 -1.16 11.53 -11.40
CA VAL A 80 -1.36 10.60 -10.28
C VAL A 80 -0.27 9.53 -10.33
N TYR A 81 0.30 9.19 -9.18
CA TYR A 81 1.28 8.11 -9.07
C TYR A 81 0.56 6.76 -9.12
N ARG A 82 0.94 5.90 -10.07
CA ARG A 82 0.44 4.52 -10.18
C ARG A 82 1.57 3.56 -9.86
N GLN A 83 1.39 2.68 -8.90
CA GLN A 83 2.49 1.85 -8.40
C GLN A 83 3.07 0.92 -9.48
N SER A 84 2.25 0.40 -10.39
CA SER A 84 2.71 -0.47 -11.47
C SER A 84 3.65 0.23 -12.47
N ASP A 85 3.60 1.56 -12.56
CA ASP A 85 4.49 2.37 -13.41
C ASP A 85 5.88 2.59 -12.76
N HIS A 86 6.07 2.16 -11.51
CA HIS A 86 7.27 2.43 -10.72
C HIS A 86 7.89 1.18 -10.09
N LEU A 87 7.77 0.02 -10.75
CA LEU A 87 8.27 -1.26 -10.22
C LEU A 87 9.78 -1.27 -9.92
N ASP A 88 10.56 -0.50 -10.68
CA ASP A 88 12.02 -0.36 -10.48
C ASP A 88 12.37 0.27 -9.12
N THR A 89 11.47 1.07 -8.54
CA THR A 89 11.67 1.63 -7.19
C THR A 89 11.64 0.53 -6.14
N TYR A 90 10.72 -0.45 -6.27
CA TYR A 90 10.68 -1.59 -5.36
C TYR A 90 11.88 -2.52 -5.56
N GLN A 91 12.32 -2.73 -6.80
CA GLN A 91 13.53 -3.52 -7.08
C GLN A 91 14.77 -2.89 -6.45
N SER A 92 14.91 -1.57 -6.55
CA SER A 92 16.03 -0.84 -5.94
C SER A 92 15.99 -0.93 -4.41
N ALA A 93 14.80 -0.82 -3.81
CA ALA A 93 14.63 -1.01 -2.37
C ALA A 93 14.96 -2.45 -1.92
N LEU A 94 14.54 -3.46 -2.71
CA LEU A 94 14.88 -4.86 -2.46
C LEU A 94 16.39 -5.09 -2.55
N ALA A 95 17.08 -4.54 -3.56
CA ALA A 95 18.53 -4.63 -3.68
C ALA A 95 19.26 -3.97 -2.51
N ALA A 96 18.76 -2.84 -2.00
CA ALA A 96 19.32 -2.20 -0.81
C ALA A 96 19.14 -3.07 0.44
N LEU A 97 17.97 -3.68 0.64
CA LEU A 97 17.71 -4.60 1.75
C LEU A 97 18.55 -5.88 1.64
N ASP A 98 18.76 -6.37 0.42
CA ASP A 98 19.64 -7.51 0.15
C ASP A 98 21.09 -7.19 0.51
N GLY A 99 21.58 -6.00 0.11
CA GLY A 99 22.91 -5.50 0.48
C GLY A 99 23.12 -5.32 1.98
N LEU A 100 22.05 -5.17 2.77
CA LEU A 100 22.08 -5.14 4.23
C LEU A 100 22.05 -6.54 4.87
N GLY A 101 21.84 -7.61 4.09
CA GLY A 101 21.73 -8.98 4.60
C GLY A 101 20.48 -9.22 5.46
N VAL A 102 19.41 -8.44 5.25
CA VAL A 102 18.15 -8.54 6.03
C VAL A 102 17.03 -9.27 5.28
N LEU A 103 17.32 -9.83 4.10
CA LEU A 103 16.39 -10.63 3.31
C LEU A 103 16.73 -12.12 3.40
N TYR A 104 15.71 -12.96 3.25
CA TYR A 104 15.86 -14.40 3.01
C TYR A 104 14.74 -14.87 2.08
N PRO A 105 15.00 -15.78 1.12
CA PRO A 105 13.97 -16.33 0.26
C PRO A 105 13.06 -17.29 1.04
N CYS A 106 11.76 -17.27 0.75
CA CYS A 106 10.80 -18.20 1.30
C CYS A 106 10.26 -19.12 0.20
N PHE A 107 10.39 -20.43 0.42
CA PHE A 107 9.92 -21.47 -0.51
C PHE A 107 8.64 -22.15 -0.01
N CYS A 108 8.09 -21.72 1.12
CA CYS A 108 6.90 -22.31 1.70
C CYS A 108 5.67 -22.03 0.83
N THR A 109 4.93 -23.07 0.50
CA THR A 109 3.55 -22.95 0.02
C THR A 109 2.63 -22.49 1.15
N ARG A 110 1.48 -21.88 0.79
CA ARG A 110 0.43 -21.52 1.77
C ARG A 110 0.02 -22.72 2.63
N THR A 111 -0.12 -23.91 2.03
CA THR A 111 -0.47 -25.13 2.77
C THR A 111 0.62 -25.56 3.77
N GLN A 112 1.90 -25.42 3.41
CA GLN A 112 3.00 -25.70 4.36
C GLN A 112 2.99 -24.72 5.53
N ILE A 113 2.77 -23.42 5.27
CA ILE A 113 2.67 -22.39 6.31
C ILE A 113 1.54 -22.73 7.29
N GLN A 114 0.34 -23.05 6.77
CA GLN A 114 -0.82 -23.39 7.60
C GLN A 114 -0.60 -24.67 8.42
N LYS A 115 0.04 -25.69 7.84
CA LYS A 115 0.39 -26.91 8.57
C LYS A 115 1.37 -26.64 9.71
N GLU A 116 2.37 -25.80 9.46
CA GLU A 116 3.37 -25.48 10.47
C GLU A 116 2.79 -24.63 11.60
N ILE A 117 1.96 -23.64 11.25
CA ILE A 117 1.13 -22.89 12.20
C ILE A 117 0.32 -23.83 13.11
N ALA A 118 -0.38 -24.80 12.53
CA ALA A 118 -1.23 -25.71 13.30
C ALA A 118 -0.44 -26.65 14.22
N ARG A 119 0.83 -26.90 13.94
CA ARG A 119 1.73 -27.71 14.79
C ARG A 119 2.26 -26.95 15.99
N ILE A 120 2.38 -25.63 15.88
CA ILE A 120 2.84 -24.77 16.98
C ILE A 120 1.62 -24.53 17.89
N SER A 121 1.39 -25.46 18.83
CA SER A 121 0.25 -25.44 19.77
C SER A 121 0.19 -24.20 20.68
N ASP A 122 1.23 -23.36 20.66
CA ASP A 122 1.44 -22.21 21.56
C ASP A 122 1.68 -20.88 20.83
N ALA A 123 1.38 -20.81 19.52
CA ALA A 123 1.52 -19.54 18.80
C ALA A 123 0.57 -18.49 19.42
N PRO A 124 1.05 -17.31 19.84
CA PRO A 124 0.17 -16.25 20.33
C PRO A 124 -0.81 -15.87 19.22
N HIS A 125 -2.10 -16.15 19.43
CA HIS A 125 -3.16 -15.73 18.52
C HIS A 125 -3.46 -14.27 18.84
N GLY A 126 -2.63 -13.37 18.31
CA GLY A 126 -2.87 -11.93 18.41
C GLY A 126 -4.04 -11.50 17.53
N PRO A 127 -4.59 -10.29 17.75
CA PRO A 127 -5.64 -9.73 16.91
C PRO A 127 -5.21 -9.58 15.43
N GLU A 128 -3.91 -9.62 15.14
CA GLU A 128 -3.33 -9.53 13.80
C GLU A 128 -3.31 -10.87 13.03
N GLY A 129 -3.81 -11.95 13.63
CA GLY A 129 -3.85 -13.28 13.03
C GLY A 129 -2.55 -14.05 13.25
N VAL A 130 -2.38 -15.12 12.47
CA VAL A 130 -1.28 -16.05 12.70
C VAL A 130 0.02 -15.56 12.08
N LEU A 131 1.08 -15.56 12.89
CA LEU A 131 2.43 -15.18 12.47
C LEU A 131 3.07 -16.27 11.58
N TYR A 132 3.82 -15.85 10.57
CA TYR A 132 4.65 -16.76 9.78
C TYR A 132 5.69 -17.44 10.71
N PRO A 133 5.81 -18.79 10.69
CA PRO A 133 6.63 -19.55 11.64
C PRO A 133 8.15 -19.41 11.44
N GLY A 134 8.61 -18.67 10.43
CA GLY A 134 10.04 -18.47 10.19
C GLY A 134 10.76 -19.69 9.61
N THR A 135 10.04 -20.66 9.04
CA THR A 135 10.60 -21.93 8.52
C THR A 135 11.77 -21.72 7.56
N CYS A 136 11.71 -20.71 6.69
CA CYS A 136 12.78 -20.43 5.73
C CYS A 136 13.86 -19.48 6.24
N ARG A 137 13.72 -18.88 7.43
CA ARG A 137 14.60 -17.81 7.92
C ARG A 137 16.06 -18.25 8.08
N HIS A 138 16.27 -19.51 8.48
CA HIS A 138 17.59 -20.07 8.78
C HIS A 138 18.01 -21.16 7.79
N LEU A 139 17.36 -21.23 6.61
CA LEU A 139 17.79 -22.17 5.58
C LEU A 139 19.17 -21.75 5.07
N ALA A 140 20.10 -22.71 5.05
CA ALA A 140 21.34 -22.54 4.32
C ALA A 140 20.99 -22.41 2.83
N MET A 141 21.59 -21.43 2.17
CA MET A 141 21.57 -21.36 0.72
C MET A 141 22.61 -22.36 0.21
N GLU A 142 22.15 -23.49 -0.32
CA GLU A 142 22.97 -24.40 -1.14
C GLU A 142 22.90 -24.00 -2.62
#